data_AF-A0A529Y5K3-F1
#
_entry.id   AF-A0A529Y5K3-F1
#
_cell.length_a   1.000
_cell.length_b   1.000
_cell.length_c   1.000
_cell.angle_alpha   90.00
_cell.angle_beta   90.00
_cell.angle_gamma   90.00
#
_symmetry.space_group_name_H-M   'P 1'
#
loop_
_entity.id
_entity.type
_entity.pdbx_description
1 polymer ?
#
loop_
_entity_poly.entity_id
_entity_poly.type
_entity_poly.pdbx_seq_one_letter_code
_entity_poly.pdbx_strand_id
1 'polypeptide(L)'
;EPLRVKLTSASAIRRFATEELALPDNSSYRSYVDVGRSDVTLAVFAAPQFSLAPVTWCFPVFGCVPYKGYFSRKDALENAAALQRQGLDVYVTGITAYSTLGWFSDPLLSTMLRQNDTYLASLVFHELAHQKVYINGDSAFNEAFAVTVETTGTRKWLRATGNRAGLRSYEADRKRKADFLGLIAKTRDELKQVYGSPRSPAQMAAAKAATIDRLRARYRQMRDKRWAGYRGYDAWFDSPINNAKLAATAVYGEEVPAFLHLFDLCSGDYPRFYAAVRRIGNLPGPSRAEALKTATTCD
;
A
#
# COMPACT_ATOMS: atom_id res chain seq x y z
N GLU A 1 6.14 -23.82 11.21
CA GLU A 1 4.77 -24.02 11.75
C GLU A 1 3.95 -24.83 10.75
N PRO A 2 3.18 -25.85 11.20
CA PRO A 2 2.37 -26.67 10.30
C PRO A 2 1.32 -25.82 9.56
N LEU A 3 1.09 -26.09 8.27
CA LEU A 3 0.09 -25.38 7.45
C LEU A 3 -1.29 -25.32 8.13
N ARG A 4 -1.69 -26.41 8.79
CA ARG A 4 -2.95 -26.48 9.54
C ARG A 4 -3.10 -25.33 10.54
N VAL A 5 -2.05 -25.01 11.30
CA VAL A 5 -2.09 -23.94 12.31
C VAL A 5 -2.31 -22.59 11.64
N LYS A 6 -1.57 -22.31 10.56
CA LYS A 6 -1.74 -21.08 9.78
C LYS A 6 -3.15 -20.93 9.20
N LEU A 7 -3.74 -22.01 8.73
CA LEU A 7 -5.12 -22.00 8.20
C LEU A 7 -6.15 -21.79 9.32
N THR A 8 -5.92 -22.36 10.51
CA THR A 8 -6.76 -22.08 11.69
C THR A 8 -6.67 -20.60 12.08
N SER A 9 -5.47 -20.02 12.12
CA SER A 9 -5.30 -18.59 12.37
C SER A 9 -5.99 -17.73 11.30
N ALA A 10 -5.84 -18.07 10.02
CA ALA A 10 -6.50 -17.38 8.92
C ALA A 10 -8.03 -17.40 9.04
N SER A 11 -8.60 -18.54 9.43
CA SER A 11 -10.04 -18.68 9.68
C SER A 11 -10.50 -17.79 10.83
N ALA A 12 -9.75 -17.74 11.93
CA ALA A 12 -10.06 -16.88 13.08
C ALA A 12 -9.99 -15.39 12.72
N ILE A 13 -8.96 -14.97 11.97
CA ILE A 13 -8.81 -13.62 11.44
C ILE A 13 -10.00 -13.25 10.55
N ARG A 14 -10.37 -14.14 9.61
CA ARG A 14 -11.48 -13.90 8.68
C ARG A 14 -12.82 -13.76 9.39
N ARG A 15 -13.05 -14.56 10.44
CA ARG A 15 -14.24 -14.45 11.29
C ARG A 15 -14.27 -13.11 12.04
N PHE A 16 -13.14 -12.73 12.65
CA PHE A 16 -13.00 -11.44 13.32
C PHE A 16 -13.27 -10.25 12.38
N ALA A 17 -12.84 -10.34 11.11
CA ALA A 17 -13.15 -9.31 10.12
C ALA A 17 -14.67 -9.05 9.99
N THR A 18 -15.46 -10.12 9.88
CA THR A 18 -16.92 -10.02 9.79
C THR A 18 -17.52 -9.53 11.11
N GLU A 19 -17.25 -10.24 12.21
CA GLU A 19 -17.95 -10.08 13.48
C GLU A 19 -17.57 -8.77 14.20
N GLU A 20 -16.30 -8.38 14.14
CA GLU A 20 -15.76 -7.30 14.97
C GLU A 20 -15.45 -6.02 14.19
N LEU A 21 -15.29 -6.11 12.86
CA LEU A 21 -14.95 -4.98 11.99
C LEU A 21 -16.08 -4.64 11.00
N ALA A 22 -17.21 -5.36 11.05
CA ALA A 22 -18.34 -5.21 10.12
C ALA A 22 -17.94 -5.26 8.62
N LEU A 23 -16.86 -5.99 8.32
CA LEU A 23 -16.42 -6.27 6.95
C LEU A 23 -17.34 -7.30 6.29
N PRO A 24 -17.35 -7.42 4.95
CA PRO A 24 -18.30 -8.27 4.24
C PRO A 24 -18.26 -9.72 4.72
N ASP A 25 -19.42 -10.36 4.86
CA ASP A 25 -19.52 -11.80 5.10
C ASP A 25 -19.73 -12.55 3.78
N ASN A 26 -18.63 -12.78 3.06
CA ASN A 26 -18.63 -13.44 1.75
C ASN A 26 -17.66 -14.63 1.74
N SER A 27 -17.53 -15.25 0.57
CA SER A 27 -16.69 -16.42 0.34
C SER A 27 -15.18 -16.14 0.24
N SER A 28 -14.76 -14.87 0.18
CA SER A 28 -13.34 -14.50 0.12
C SER A 28 -12.57 -14.98 1.36
N TYR A 29 -11.38 -15.53 1.13
CA TYR A 29 -10.43 -16.09 2.09
C TYR A 29 -10.96 -17.29 2.89
N ARG A 30 -11.95 -18.01 2.36
CA ARG A 30 -12.47 -19.27 2.96
C ARG A 30 -11.91 -20.55 2.32
N SER A 31 -11.23 -20.43 1.19
CA SER A 31 -10.51 -21.52 0.51
C SER A 31 -9.01 -21.24 0.49
N TYR A 32 -8.19 -22.28 0.28
CA TYR A 32 -6.73 -22.16 0.21
C TYR A 32 -6.20 -22.63 -1.14
N VAL A 33 -5.26 -21.87 -1.71
CA VAL A 33 -4.55 -22.24 -2.94
C VAL A 33 -3.05 -22.09 -2.73
N ASP A 34 -2.32 -23.18 -2.97
CA ASP A 34 -0.87 -23.13 -3.07
C ASP A 34 -0.45 -22.77 -4.50
N VAL A 35 0.13 -21.58 -4.67
CA VAL A 35 0.58 -21.09 -5.98
C VAL A 35 1.95 -21.63 -6.39
N GLY A 36 2.68 -22.31 -5.49
CA GLY A 36 3.99 -22.91 -5.80
C GLY A 36 5.10 -21.91 -6.17
N ARG A 37 4.92 -20.62 -5.89
CA ARG A 37 5.84 -19.54 -6.28
C ARG A 37 5.95 -18.41 -5.26
N SER A 38 6.94 -17.54 -5.43
CA SER A 38 7.27 -16.49 -4.46
C SER A 38 6.25 -15.37 -4.34
N ASP A 39 5.63 -15.04 -5.48
CA ASP A 39 4.76 -13.89 -5.67
C ASP A 39 3.57 -14.36 -6.50
N VAL A 40 2.36 -13.93 -6.15
CA VAL A 40 1.16 -14.33 -6.92
C VAL A 40 1.11 -13.61 -8.26
N THR A 41 1.60 -12.38 -8.31
CA THR A 41 1.75 -11.58 -9.52
C THR A 41 3.02 -10.74 -9.43
N LEU A 42 3.47 -10.23 -10.57
CA LEU A 42 4.44 -9.15 -10.66
C LEU A 42 3.72 -7.87 -11.05
N ALA A 43 4.10 -6.75 -10.46
CA ALA A 43 3.67 -5.43 -10.87
C ALA A 43 4.82 -4.70 -11.58
N VAL A 44 4.53 -4.14 -12.75
CA VAL A 44 5.44 -3.29 -13.51
C VAL A 44 4.97 -1.85 -13.38
N PHE A 45 5.86 -0.99 -12.90
CA PHE A 45 5.70 0.45 -12.84
C PHE A 45 6.67 1.09 -13.84
N ALA A 46 6.25 2.18 -14.47
CA ALA A 46 7.11 2.96 -15.32
C ALA A 46 6.87 4.45 -15.11
N ALA A 47 7.89 5.27 -15.31
CA ALA A 47 7.80 6.73 -15.30
C ALA A 47 8.85 7.32 -16.24
N PRO A 48 8.60 8.49 -16.86
CA PRO A 48 9.63 9.17 -17.63
C PRO A 48 10.90 9.43 -16.79
N GLN A 49 12.06 9.44 -17.45
CA GLN A 49 13.37 9.61 -16.78
C GLN A 49 13.45 10.87 -15.91
N PHE A 50 12.68 11.92 -16.25
CA PHE A 50 12.63 13.20 -15.55
C PHE A 50 11.20 13.60 -15.14
N SER A 51 10.37 12.63 -14.77
CA SER A 51 9.05 12.87 -14.20
C SER A 51 8.74 11.86 -13.11
N LEU A 52 8.06 12.31 -12.06
CA LEU A 52 7.54 11.44 -11.00
C LEU A 52 6.11 10.96 -11.28
N ALA A 53 5.52 11.38 -12.40
CA ALA A 53 4.22 10.90 -12.85
C ALA A 53 4.39 9.50 -13.46
N PRO A 54 3.78 8.46 -12.87
CA PRO A 54 3.84 7.12 -13.45
C PRO A 54 3.03 7.05 -14.75
N VAL A 55 3.43 6.15 -15.63
CA VAL A 55 2.59 5.68 -16.73
C VAL A 55 1.36 5.02 -16.12
N THR A 56 0.18 5.36 -16.65
CA THR A 56 -1.10 4.80 -16.20
C THR A 56 -1.64 3.82 -17.21
N TRP A 57 -2.20 2.71 -16.73
CA TRP A 57 -2.93 1.73 -17.53
C TRP A 57 -4.40 1.76 -17.15
N CYS A 58 -5.26 1.96 -18.15
CA CYS A 58 -6.71 2.05 -17.94
C CYS A 58 -7.40 0.74 -18.31
N PHE A 59 -8.24 0.26 -17.40
CA PHE A 59 -9.02 -0.96 -17.54
C PHE A 59 -10.52 -0.62 -17.44
N PRO A 60 -11.41 -1.26 -18.22
CA PRO A 60 -12.83 -0.92 -18.26
C PRO A 60 -13.54 -0.93 -16.90
N VAL A 61 -13.12 -1.83 -16.00
CA VAL A 61 -13.76 -2.03 -14.69
C VAL A 61 -13.03 -1.29 -13.57
N PHE A 62 -11.70 -1.30 -13.57
CA PHE A 62 -10.89 -0.81 -12.44
C PHE A 62 -10.45 0.65 -12.59
N GLY A 63 -10.73 1.27 -13.73
CA GLY A 63 -10.22 2.60 -14.06
C GLY A 63 -8.74 2.58 -14.39
N CYS A 64 -8.07 3.73 -14.23
CA CYS A 64 -6.66 3.87 -14.51
C CYS A 64 -5.82 3.66 -13.26
N VAL A 65 -4.83 2.77 -13.35
CA VAL A 65 -3.92 2.43 -12.25
C VAL A 65 -2.46 2.73 -12.64
N PRO A 66 -1.59 3.08 -11.67
CA PRO A 66 -0.20 3.49 -11.94
C PRO A 66 0.77 2.30 -12.15
N TYR A 67 0.24 1.10 -12.38
CA TYR A 67 1.01 -0.12 -12.62
C TYR A 67 0.24 -1.09 -13.52
N LYS A 68 0.95 -2.06 -14.10
CA LYS A 68 0.36 -3.21 -14.78
C LYS A 68 0.76 -4.51 -14.10
N GLY A 69 -0.23 -5.32 -13.72
CA GLY A 69 -0.04 -6.63 -13.11
C GLY A 69 0.17 -7.74 -14.13
N TYR A 70 0.97 -8.75 -13.77
CA TYR A 70 1.34 -9.89 -14.61
C TYR A 70 1.35 -11.19 -13.80
N PHE A 71 0.68 -12.23 -14.29
CA PHE A 71 0.81 -13.58 -13.75
C PHE A 71 2.06 -14.31 -14.27
N SER A 72 2.52 -13.97 -15.48
CA SER A 72 3.72 -14.52 -16.11
C SER A 72 4.93 -13.64 -15.80
N ARG A 73 5.99 -14.24 -15.22
CA ARG A 73 7.26 -13.55 -15.00
C ARG A 73 7.91 -13.12 -16.30
N LYS A 74 7.84 -13.97 -17.33
CA LYS A 74 8.39 -13.69 -18.65
C LYS A 74 7.76 -12.41 -19.23
N ASP A 75 6.45 -12.34 -19.26
CA ASP A 75 5.70 -11.23 -19.85
C ASP A 75 5.98 -9.91 -19.11
N ALA A 76 6.08 -9.96 -17.78
CA ALA A 76 6.44 -8.80 -16.97
C ALA A 76 7.84 -8.26 -17.34
N LEU A 77 8.82 -9.14 -17.51
CA LEU A 77 10.19 -8.78 -17.85
C LEU A 77 10.32 -8.30 -19.30
N GLU A 78 9.61 -8.93 -20.24
CA GLU A 78 9.55 -8.47 -21.64
C GLU A 78 8.93 -7.07 -21.75
N ASN A 79 7.84 -6.82 -21.02
CA ASN A 79 7.24 -5.50 -20.95
C ASN A 79 8.18 -4.47 -20.29
N ALA A 80 8.82 -4.83 -19.18
CA ALA A 80 9.78 -3.96 -18.52
C ALA A 80 10.93 -3.57 -19.46
N ALA A 81 11.49 -4.54 -20.19
CA ALA A 81 12.55 -4.28 -21.17
C ALA A 81 12.07 -3.39 -22.33
N ALA A 82 10.84 -3.58 -22.81
CA ALA A 82 10.25 -2.72 -23.84
C ALA A 82 10.10 -1.27 -23.37
N LEU A 83 9.62 -1.05 -22.14
CA LEU A 83 9.48 0.28 -21.54
C LEU A 83 10.85 0.94 -21.29
N GLN A 84 11.87 0.18 -20.88
CA GLN A 84 13.24 0.67 -20.73
C GLN A 84 13.83 1.13 -22.06
N ARG A 85 13.58 0.41 -23.17
CA ARG A 85 14.01 0.84 -24.52
C ARG A 85 13.36 2.14 -24.98
N GLN A 86 12.22 2.52 -24.40
CA GLN A 86 11.58 3.82 -24.64
C GLN A 86 12.17 4.94 -23.78
N GLY A 87 13.23 4.66 -22.99
CA GLY A 87 13.87 5.65 -22.12
C GLY A 87 13.13 5.87 -20.79
N LEU A 88 12.20 4.98 -20.43
CA LEU A 88 11.48 5.08 -19.16
C LEU A 88 12.29 4.47 -18.02
N ASP A 89 12.18 5.08 -16.84
CA ASP A 89 12.52 4.39 -15.60
C ASP A 89 11.48 3.30 -15.37
N VAL A 90 11.92 2.08 -15.05
CA VAL A 90 11.04 0.93 -14.81
C VAL A 90 11.36 0.29 -13.48
N TYR A 91 10.32 -0.13 -12.76
CA TYR A 91 10.43 -0.87 -11.52
C TYR A 91 9.50 -2.09 -11.56
N VAL A 92 10.05 -3.28 -11.29
CA VAL A 92 9.31 -4.53 -11.23
C VAL A 92 9.37 -5.05 -9.81
N THR A 93 8.21 -5.36 -9.24
CA THR A 93 8.13 -5.91 -7.88
C THR A 93 7.18 -7.09 -7.82
N GLY A 94 7.49 -8.04 -6.94
CA GLY A 94 6.57 -9.10 -6.57
C GLY A 94 5.45 -8.58 -5.70
N ILE A 95 4.26 -9.15 -5.89
CA ILE A 95 3.07 -8.87 -5.10
C ILE A 95 2.60 -10.18 -4.46
N THR A 96 2.29 -10.14 -3.17
CA THR A 96 1.96 -11.33 -2.36
C THR A 96 0.47 -11.64 -2.30
N ALA A 97 -0.39 -10.69 -2.65
CA ALA A 97 -1.84 -10.83 -2.65
C ALA A 97 -2.48 -9.93 -3.70
N TYR A 98 -3.70 -10.27 -4.12
CA TYR A 98 -4.55 -9.35 -4.87
C TYR A 98 -5.96 -9.45 -4.32
N SER A 99 -6.78 -8.44 -4.60
CA SER A 99 -8.22 -8.48 -4.41
C SER A 99 -8.91 -8.27 -5.74
N THR A 100 -9.94 -9.06 -5.99
CA THR A 100 -10.85 -8.86 -7.12
C THR A 100 -11.99 -7.91 -6.76
N LEU A 101 -11.85 -7.14 -5.67
CA LEU A 101 -12.86 -6.20 -5.15
C LEU A 101 -14.22 -6.88 -4.87
N GLY A 102 -14.20 -8.19 -4.60
CA GLY A 102 -15.40 -8.98 -4.32
C GLY A 102 -16.14 -9.49 -5.55
N TRP A 103 -15.62 -9.27 -6.77
CA TRP A 103 -16.17 -9.88 -7.99
C TRP A 103 -15.99 -11.41 -8.01
N PHE A 104 -14.94 -11.90 -7.34
CA PHE A 104 -14.71 -13.32 -7.14
C PHE A 104 -14.46 -13.64 -5.66
N SER A 105 -14.49 -14.94 -5.37
CA SER A 105 -14.12 -15.46 -4.05
C SER A 105 -12.59 -15.58 -3.99
N ASP A 106 -11.91 -14.51 -3.61
CA ASP A 106 -10.44 -14.49 -3.55
C ASP A 106 -9.94 -15.56 -2.57
N PRO A 107 -9.11 -16.52 -2.99
CA PRO A 107 -8.64 -17.57 -2.08
C PRO A 107 -7.56 -17.00 -1.15
N LEU A 108 -7.36 -17.69 -0.02
CA LEU A 108 -6.15 -17.52 0.78
C LEU A 108 -4.97 -18.15 0.03
N LEU A 109 -3.99 -17.33 -0.34
CA LEU A 109 -2.84 -17.77 -1.14
C LEU A 109 -1.67 -18.18 -0.25
N SER A 110 -0.89 -19.19 -0.68
CA SER A 110 0.33 -19.61 0.05
C SER A 110 1.36 -18.47 0.23
N THR A 111 1.34 -17.45 -0.62
CA THR A 111 2.15 -16.23 -0.52
C THR A 111 1.75 -15.33 0.66
N MET A 112 0.48 -15.32 1.06
CA MET A 112 -0.04 -14.54 2.20
C MET A 112 0.39 -15.16 3.53
N LEU A 113 0.57 -16.49 3.56
CA LEU A 113 0.89 -17.27 4.76
C LEU A 113 2.38 -17.29 5.13
N ARG A 114 3.22 -16.52 4.43
CA ARG A 114 4.68 -16.53 4.64
C ARG A 114 5.12 -15.74 5.86
N GLN A 115 4.38 -14.70 6.19
CA GLN A 115 4.62 -13.86 7.34
C GLN A 115 3.79 -14.32 8.55
N ASN A 116 3.88 -13.56 9.65
CA ASN A 116 3.15 -13.85 10.88
C ASN A 116 1.66 -13.49 10.79
N ASP A 117 0.89 -13.92 11.79
CA ASP A 117 -0.55 -13.65 11.90
C ASP A 117 -0.90 -12.17 11.97
N THR A 118 0.02 -11.31 12.42
CA THR A 118 -0.20 -9.85 12.43
C THR A 118 -0.25 -9.32 11.00
N TYR A 119 0.72 -9.70 10.17
CA TYR A 119 0.72 -9.37 8.75
C TYR A 119 -0.51 -9.95 8.05
N LEU A 120 -0.85 -11.21 8.32
CA LEU A 120 -2.02 -11.84 7.71
C LEU A 120 -3.32 -11.12 8.08
N ALA A 121 -3.48 -10.73 9.36
CA ALA A 121 -4.63 -9.95 9.82
C ALA A 121 -4.70 -8.60 9.11
N SER A 122 -3.59 -7.84 9.08
CA SER A 122 -3.52 -6.57 8.35
C SER A 122 -3.96 -6.74 6.90
N LEU A 123 -3.39 -7.73 6.19
CA LEU A 123 -3.67 -7.96 4.79
C LEU A 123 -5.13 -8.36 4.55
N VAL A 124 -5.68 -9.32 5.30
CA VAL A 124 -7.08 -9.75 5.13
C VAL A 124 -8.05 -8.60 5.41
N PHE A 125 -7.79 -7.78 6.44
CA PHE A 125 -8.64 -6.62 6.74
C PHE A 125 -8.57 -5.54 5.65
N HIS A 126 -7.37 -5.30 5.10
CA HIS A 126 -7.16 -4.38 3.98
C HIS A 126 -7.96 -4.81 2.75
N GLU A 127 -7.78 -6.04 2.30
CA GLU A 127 -8.42 -6.51 1.07
C GLU A 127 -9.95 -6.60 1.20
N LEU A 128 -10.46 -7.01 2.36
CA LEU A 128 -11.90 -7.01 2.63
C LEU A 128 -12.47 -5.60 2.76
N ALA A 129 -11.67 -4.61 3.19
CA ALA A 129 -12.10 -3.21 3.19
C ALA A 129 -12.37 -2.74 1.74
N HIS A 130 -11.51 -3.07 0.78
CA HIS A 130 -11.81 -2.79 -0.63
C HIS A 130 -13.12 -3.41 -1.12
N GLN A 131 -13.48 -4.60 -0.63
CA GLN A 131 -14.77 -5.23 -0.95
C GLN A 131 -15.96 -4.53 -0.25
N LYS A 132 -15.71 -3.74 0.80
CA LYS A 132 -16.74 -3.02 1.56
C LYS A 132 -17.08 -1.66 0.95
N VAL A 133 -16.05 -0.90 0.54
CA VAL A 133 -16.17 0.40 -0.14
C VAL A 133 -15.07 0.51 -1.19
N TYR A 134 -15.47 0.85 -2.41
CA TYR A 134 -14.58 1.16 -3.52
C TYR A 134 -15.21 2.25 -4.39
N ILE A 135 -14.45 3.31 -4.63
CA ILE A 135 -14.85 4.48 -5.42
C ILE A 135 -14.09 4.45 -6.75
N ASN A 136 -14.81 4.38 -7.86
CA ASN A 136 -14.21 4.31 -9.18
C ASN A 136 -13.36 5.56 -9.48
N GLY A 137 -12.15 5.34 -9.99
CA GLY A 137 -11.24 6.41 -10.42
C GLY A 137 -10.53 7.15 -9.29
N ASP A 138 -10.62 6.68 -8.04
CA ASP A 138 -10.02 7.34 -6.87
C ASP A 138 -9.18 6.38 -6.03
N SER A 139 -8.02 5.98 -6.57
CA SER A 139 -7.12 5.04 -5.90
C SER A 139 -6.60 5.58 -4.57
N ALA A 140 -6.32 6.89 -4.46
CA ALA A 140 -5.82 7.46 -3.22
C ALA A 140 -6.85 7.31 -2.08
N PHE A 141 -8.11 7.63 -2.35
CA PHE A 141 -9.21 7.47 -1.41
C PHE A 141 -9.40 6.00 -1.00
N ASN A 142 -9.47 5.09 -1.99
CA ASN A 142 -9.71 3.66 -1.74
C ASN A 142 -8.61 3.04 -0.88
N GLU A 143 -7.35 3.36 -1.18
CA GLU A 143 -6.19 2.84 -0.45
C GLU A 143 -6.10 3.44 0.95
N ALA A 144 -6.35 4.74 1.10
CA ALA A 144 -6.32 5.39 2.41
C ALA A 144 -7.43 4.85 3.33
N PHE A 145 -8.62 4.59 2.78
CA PHE A 145 -9.69 3.89 3.47
C PHE A 145 -9.27 2.48 3.91
N ALA A 146 -8.77 1.65 2.98
CA ALA A 146 -8.38 0.28 3.27
C ALA A 146 -7.26 0.20 4.32
N VAL A 147 -6.24 1.07 4.22
CA VAL A 147 -5.15 1.18 5.21
C VAL A 147 -5.68 1.63 6.58
N THR A 148 -6.73 2.45 6.63
CA THR A 148 -7.34 2.87 7.90
C THR A 148 -8.02 1.69 8.58
N VAL A 149 -8.82 0.91 7.84
CA VAL A 149 -9.48 -0.30 8.37
C VAL A 149 -8.46 -1.36 8.76
N GLU A 150 -7.43 -1.58 7.94
CA GLU A 150 -6.27 -2.41 8.27
C GLU A 150 -5.66 -2.00 9.61
N THR A 151 -5.39 -0.70 9.78
CA THR A 151 -4.68 -0.17 10.96
C THR A 151 -5.52 -0.33 12.22
N THR A 152 -6.77 0.10 12.19
CA THR A 152 -7.67 0.04 13.34
C THR A 152 -8.05 -1.41 13.67
N GLY A 153 -8.31 -2.22 12.64
CA GLY A 153 -8.65 -3.63 12.77
C GLY A 153 -7.52 -4.48 13.31
N THR A 154 -6.30 -4.27 12.81
CA THR A 154 -5.10 -4.99 13.33
C THR A 154 -4.86 -4.67 14.79
N ARG A 155 -4.99 -3.40 15.19
CA ARG A 155 -4.90 -2.98 16.60
C ARG A 155 -5.96 -3.67 17.45
N LYS A 156 -7.22 -3.71 16.98
CA LYS A 156 -8.33 -4.37 17.68
C LYS A 156 -8.07 -5.87 17.82
N TRP A 157 -7.63 -6.54 16.75
CA TRP A 157 -7.29 -7.96 16.74
C TRP A 157 -6.18 -8.32 17.73
N LEU A 158 -5.07 -7.57 17.72
CA LEU A 158 -3.94 -7.81 18.61
C LEU A 158 -4.30 -7.60 20.09
N ARG A 159 -5.22 -6.67 20.38
CA ARG A 159 -5.76 -6.47 21.74
C ARG A 159 -6.68 -7.63 22.13
N ALA A 160 -7.61 -8.02 21.27
CA ALA A 160 -8.57 -9.10 21.53
C ALA A 160 -7.89 -10.45 21.75
N THR A 161 -6.79 -10.71 21.06
CA THR A 161 -5.99 -11.94 21.21
C THR A 161 -4.97 -11.87 22.35
N GLY A 162 -4.90 -10.76 23.09
CA GLY A 162 -3.93 -10.56 24.17
C GLY A 162 -2.47 -10.43 23.70
N ASN A 163 -2.21 -10.29 22.41
CA ASN A 163 -0.88 -10.24 21.82
C ASN A 163 -0.19 -8.87 22.00
N ARG A 164 0.15 -8.54 23.26
CA ARG A 164 0.79 -7.26 23.63
C ARG A 164 2.15 -7.05 22.96
N ALA A 165 2.92 -8.12 22.76
CA ALA A 165 4.22 -8.05 22.09
C ALA A 165 4.06 -7.73 20.60
N GLY A 166 3.14 -8.43 19.92
CA GLY A 166 2.76 -8.15 18.53
C GLY A 166 2.27 -6.71 18.35
N LEU A 167 1.42 -6.22 19.26
CA LEU A 167 0.97 -4.81 19.22
C LEU A 167 2.13 -3.82 19.31
N ARG A 168 3.09 -4.02 20.22
CA ARG A 168 4.27 -3.15 20.31
C ARG A 168 5.13 -3.19 19.05
N SER A 169 5.35 -4.38 18.48
CA SER A 169 6.10 -4.51 17.22
C SER A 169 5.39 -3.81 16.08
N TYR A 170 4.07 -4.03 15.95
CA TYR A 170 3.22 -3.42 14.93
C TYR A 170 3.26 -1.90 14.99
N GLU A 171 3.10 -1.29 16.17
CA GLU A 171 3.20 0.18 16.31
C GLU A 171 4.59 0.71 15.97
N ALA A 172 5.64 -0.02 16.33
CA ALA A 172 7.02 0.35 15.98
C ALA A 172 7.24 0.27 14.46
N ASP A 173 6.72 -0.77 13.79
CA ASP A 173 6.76 -0.93 12.33
C ASP A 173 5.98 0.18 11.62
N ARG A 174 4.79 0.53 12.12
CA ARG A 174 3.99 1.64 11.61
C ARG A 174 4.74 2.97 11.69
N LYS A 175 5.40 3.26 12.83
CA LYS A 175 6.22 4.46 12.98
C LYS A 175 7.37 4.50 11.99
N ARG A 176 8.07 3.37 11.80
CA ARG A 176 9.15 3.25 10.79
C ARG A 176 8.62 3.43 9.36
N LYS A 177 7.46 2.87 9.04
CA LYS A 177 6.79 3.04 7.74
C LYS A 177 6.48 4.51 7.48
N ALA A 178 5.92 5.22 8.46
CA ALA A 178 5.65 6.66 8.34
C ALA A 178 6.93 7.47 8.13
N ASP A 179 7.98 7.19 8.91
CA ASP A 179 9.29 7.82 8.76
C ASP A 179 9.90 7.58 7.36
N PHE A 180 9.84 6.35 6.87
CA PHE A 180 10.28 5.95 5.55
C PHE A 180 9.53 6.70 4.45
N LEU A 181 8.18 6.72 4.51
CA LEU A 181 7.36 7.44 3.53
C LEU A 181 7.65 8.95 3.56
N GLY A 182 7.93 9.53 4.74
CA GLY A 182 8.37 10.92 4.86
C GLY A 182 9.69 11.21 4.13
N LEU A 183 10.66 10.28 4.16
CA LEU A 183 11.90 10.41 3.38
C LEU A 183 11.61 10.39 1.86
N ILE A 184 10.72 9.50 1.43
CA ILE A 184 10.33 9.38 0.02
C ILE A 184 9.61 10.64 -0.45
N ALA A 185 8.63 11.14 0.31
CA ALA A 185 7.89 12.37 0.00
C ALA A 185 8.83 13.57 -0.14
N LYS A 186 9.72 13.78 0.84
CA LYS A 186 10.73 14.85 0.77
C LYS A 186 11.63 14.74 -0.47
N THR A 187 12.06 13.54 -0.81
CA THR A 187 12.92 13.30 -1.98
C THR A 187 12.18 13.56 -3.28
N ARG A 188 10.90 13.20 -3.34
CA ARG A 188 10.02 13.50 -4.49
C ARG A 188 9.91 15.00 -4.70
N ASP A 189 9.72 15.78 -3.64
CA ASP A 189 9.63 17.24 -3.76
C ASP A 189 10.94 17.87 -4.24
N GLU A 190 12.09 17.39 -3.77
CA GLU A 190 13.41 17.80 -4.30
C GLU A 190 13.55 17.46 -5.79
N LEU A 191 13.12 16.26 -6.20
CA LEU A 191 13.18 15.85 -7.60
C LEU A 191 12.21 16.66 -8.48
N LYS A 192 11.03 17.04 -8.00
CA LYS A 192 10.13 17.96 -8.72
C LYS A 192 10.83 19.28 -9.05
N GLN A 193 11.56 19.85 -8.09
CA GLN A 193 12.34 21.08 -8.32
C GLN A 193 13.49 20.85 -9.31
N VAL A 194 14.16 19.70 -9.26
CA VAL A 194 15.20 19.34 -10.25
C VAL A 194 14.61 19.27 -11.66
N TYR A 195 13.47 18.61 -11.83
CA TYR A 195 12.85 18.40 -13.14
C TYR A 195 12.18 19.67 -13.69
N GLY A 196 11.74 20.59 -12.83
CA GLY A 196 11.16 21.89 -13.24
C GLY A 196 12.19 22.98 -13.55
N SER A 197 13.49 22.70 -13.48
CA SER A 197 14.56 23.69 -13.68
C SER A 197 15.10 23.72 -15.12
N PRO A 198 15.70 24.83 -15.59
CA PRO A 198 16.28 24.94 -16.94
C PRO A 198 17.65 24.25 -17.04
N ARG A 199 17.72 22.96 -16.69
CA ARG A 199 18.93 22.13 -16.78
C ARG A 199 18.95 21.36 -18.10
N SER A 200 20.13 21.15 -18.66
CA SER A 200 20.29 20.18 -19.76
C SER A 200 19.98 18.77 -19.26
N PRO A 201 19.63 17.82 -20.16
CA PRO A 201 19.37 16.43 -19.75
C PRO A 201 20.51 15.80 -18.94
N ALA A 202 21.77 16.08 -19.29
CA ALA A 202 22.94 15.59 -18.57
C ALA A 202 23.03 16.17 -17.14
N GLN A 203 22.80 17.49 -16.99
CA GLN A 203 22.78 18.15 -15.69
C GLN A 203 21.61 17.65 -14.83
N MET A 204 20.46 17.39 -15.44
CA MET A 204 19.28 16.87 -14.76
C MET A 204 19.50 15.43 -14.27
N ALA A 205 20.13 14.58 -15.08
CA ALA A 205 20.53 13.23 -14.69
C ALA A 205 21.52 13.24 -13.50
N ALA A 206 22.53 14.11 -13.53
CA ALA A 206 23.46 14.27 -12.41
C ALA A 206 22.76 14.76 -11.13
N ALA A 207 21.87 15.75 -11.24
CA ALA A 207 21.11 16.27 -10.10
C ALA A 207 20.13 15.24 -9.52
N LYS A 208 19.50 14.42 -10.37
CA LYS A 208 18.66 13.28 -9.97
C LYS A 208 19.47 12.26 -9.17
N ALA A 209 20.63 11.83 -9.68
CA ALA A 209 21.52 10.90 -9.00
C ALA A 209 21.95 11.42 -7.61
N ALA A 210 22.42 12.67 -7.56
CA ALA A 210 22.80 13.31 -6.29
C ALA A 210 21.63 13.38 -5.29
N THR A 211 20.41 13.60 -5.76
CA THR A 211 19.21 13.62 -4.90
C THR A 211 18.88 12.24 -4.34
N ILE A 212 19.03 11.18 -5.16
CA ILE A 212 18.88 9.79 -4.71
C ILE A 212 19.97 9.42 -3.69
N ASP A 213 21.21 9.87 -3.89
CA ASP A 213 22.30 9.62 -2.93
C ASP A 213 22.06 10.31 -1.59
N ARG A 214 21.51 11.53 -1.60
CA ARG A 214 21.04 12.20 -0.37
C ARG A 214 19.94 11.40 0.33
N LEU A 215 18.98 10.85 -0.41
CA LEU A 215 17.96 9.95 0.14
C LEU A 215 18.60 8.74 0.85
N ARG A 216 19.58 8.08 0.22
CA ARG A 216 20.32 6.96 0.82
C ARG A 216 21.05 7.37 2.10
N ALA A 217 21.69 8.54 2.12
CA ALA A 217 22.37 9.05 3.30
C ALA A 217 21.40 9.35 4.46
N ARG A 218 20.27 10.00 4.18
CA ARG A 218 19.21 10.27 5.18
C ARG A 218 18.63 8.98 5.76
N TYR A 219 18.44 7.97 4.92
CA TYR A 219 18.02 6.65 5.36
C TYR A 219 19.03 6.03 6.33
N ARG A 220 20.31 5.97 5.98
CA ARG A 220 21.36 5.42 6.87
C ARG A 220 21.38 6.14 8.22
N GLN A 221 21.31 7.48 8.22
CA GLN A 221 21.23 8.26 9.45
C GLN A 221 19.99 7.90 10.29
N MET A 222 18.82 7.79 9.66
CA MET A 222 17.57 7.44 10.33
C MET A 222 17.61 6.01 10.90
N ARG A 223 18.10 5.06 10.10
CA ARG A 223 18.28 3.65 10.46
C ARG A 223 19.18 3.51 11.67
N ASP A 224 20.37 4.10 11.62
CA ASP A 224 21.43 3.89 12.62
C ASP A 224 21.14 4.65 13.92
N LYS A 225 20.44 5.80 13.85
CA LYS A 225 20.07 6.59 15.03
C LYS A 225 18.66 6.29 15.49
N ARG A 226 17.64 6.86 14.83
CA ARG A 226 16.25 6.87 15.27
C ARG A 226 15.64 5.47 15.37
N TRP A 227 16.09 4.53 14.53
CA TRP A 227 15.59 3.15 14.53
C TRP A 227 16.52 2.15 15.22
N ALA A 228 17.55 2.63 15.93
CA ALA A 228 18.50 1.79 16.68
C ALA A 228 19.09 0.63 15.84
N GLY A 229 19.40 0.89 14.57
CA GLY A 229 20.01 -0.08 13.67
C GLY A 229 19.03 -1.05 12.99
N TYR A 230 17.70 -0.84 13.07
CA TYR A 230 16.72 -1.69 12.38
C TYR A 230 16.90 -1.67 10.85
N ARG A 231 17.21 -2.83 10.24
CA ARG A 231 17.59 -2.97 8.83
C ARG A 231 16.46 -3.36 7.87
N GLY A 232 15.20 -3.33 8.30
CA GLY A 232 14.08 -3.86 7.51
C GLY A 232 13.81 -3.17 6.17
N TYR A 233 14.43 -2.00 5.91
CA TYR A 233 14.32 -1.29 4.64
C TYR A 233 15.61 -1.37 3.80
N ASP A 234 16.68 -2.02 4.28
CA ASP A 234 17.99 -2.05 3.60
C ASP A 234 17.85 -2.58 2.18
N ALA A 235 17.13 -3.69 1.96
CA ALA A 235 16.90 -4.24 0.62
C ALA A 235 16.19 -3.26 -0.34
N TRP A 236 15.28 -2.42 0.16
CA TRP A 236 14.64 -1.38 -0.66
C TRP A 236 15.67 -0.32 -1.04
N PHE A 237 16.51 0.12 -0.10
CA PHE A 237 17.54 1.10 -0.42
C PHE A 237 18.61 0.50 -1.32
N ASP A 238 19.17 -0.67 -1.01
CA ASP A 238 20.31 -1.27 -1.72
C ASP A 238 20.01 -1.62 -3.19
N SER A 239 18.74 -1.80 -3.56
CA SER A 239 18.34 -1.94 -4.97
C SER A 239 18.28 -0.58 -5.70
N PRO A 240 18.38 -0.55 -7.04
CA PRO A 240 18.28 0.68 -7.83
C PRO A 240 17.05 1.51 -7.46
N ILE A 241 17.23 2.82 -7.34
CA ILE A 241 16.15 3.78 -7.07
C ILE A 241 15.99 4.63 -8.32
N ASN A 242 14.76 4.74 -8.80
CA ASN A 242 14.39 5.50 -9.98
C ASN A 242 12.97 6.08 -9.81
N ASN A 243 12.49 6.86 -10.77
CA ASN A 243 11.19 7.52 -10.67
C ASN A 243 10.03 6.53 -10.56
N ALA A 244 10.09 5.40 -11.27
CA ALA A 244 9.06 4.37 -11.21
C ALA A 244 8.94 3.75 -9.80
N LYS A 245 10.07 3.45 -9.15
CA LYS A 245 10.09 2.92 -7.78
C LYS A 245 9.62 3.96 -6.76
N LEU A 246 10.01 5.22 -6.93
CA LEU A 246 9.55 6.33 -6.10
C LEU A 246 8.05 6.58 -6.28
N ALA A 247 7.52 6.42 -7.49
CA ALA A 247 6.09 6.51 -7.77
C ALA A 247 5.33 5.33 -7.13
N ALA A 248 5.81 4.10 -7.32
CA ALA A 248 5.23 2.89 -6.70
C ALA A 248 5.12 2.99 -5.18
N THR A 249 6.10 3.62 -4.53
CA THR A 249 6.14 3.79 -3.07
C THR A 249 5.21 4.91 -2.58
N ALA A 250 4.93 5.91 -3.44
CA ALA A 250 4.14 7.09 -3.08
C ALA A 250 2.63 6.90 -3.22
N VAL A 251 2.16 5.75 -3.73
CA VAL A 251 0.73 5.46 -3.93
C VAL A 251 -0.04 5.39 -2.60
N TYR A 252 0.64 5.34 -1.45
CA TYR A 252 0.01 5.06 -0.17
C TYR A 252 0.32 6.12 0.88
N GLY A 253 -0.72 6.83 1.34
CA GLY A 253 -0.73 7.29 2.73
C GLY A 253 -1.04 8.76 3.01
N GLU A 254 -1.17 9.63 2.01
CA GLU A 254 -1.42 11.06 2.27
C GLU A 254 -2.74 11.31 3.00
N GLU A 255 -3.80 10.56 2.64
CA GLU A 255 -5.13 10.73 3.23
C GLU A 255 -5.38 9.86 4.47
N VAL A 256 -4.49 8.91 4.80
CA VAL A 256 -4.67 7.99 5.94
C VAL A 256 -4.88 8.72 7.27
N PRO A 257 -4.15 9.81 7.61
CA PRO A 257 -4.42 10.57 8.82
C PRO A 257 -5.84 11.16 8.88
N ALA A 258 -6.39 11.61 7.75
CA ALA A 258 -7.74 12.17 7.70
C ALA A 258 -8.81 11.08 7.90
N PHE A 259 -8.63 9.89 7.32
CA PHE A 259 -9.52 8.76 7.57
C PHE A 259 -9.43 8.23 9.01
N LEU A 260 -8.24 8.21 9.63
CA LEU A 260 -8.11 7.84 11.04
C LEU A 260 -8.85 8.85 11.94
N HIS A 261 -8.72 10.15 11.66
CA HIS A 261 -9.49 11.19 12.34
C HIS A 261 -11.01 11.00 12.16
N LEU A 262 -11.46 10.71 10.94
CA LEU A 262 -12.88 10.40 10.69
C LEU A 262 -13.35 9.16 11.48
N PHE A 263 -12.53 8.11 11.58
CA PHE A 263 -12.84 6.93 12.39
C PHE A 263 -13.00 7.28 13.88
N ASP A 264 -12.14 8.17 14.40
CA ASP A 264 -12.22 8.67 15.78
C ASP A 264 -13.49 9.52 16.00
N LEU A 265 -13.87 10.38 15.03
CA LEU A 265 -15.14 11.13 15.06
C LEU A 265 -16.36 10.20 15.08
N CYS A 266 -16.26 9.03 14.43
CA CYS A 266 -17.26 7.98 14.48
C CYS A 266 -17.17 7.12 15.76
N SER A 267 -16.38 7.53 16.76
CA SER A 267 -16.19 6.84 18.04
C SER A 267 -15.66 5.41 17.90
N GLY A 268 -14.93 5.13 16.82
CA GLY A 268 -14.42 3.79 16.52
C GLY A 268 -15.50 2.78 16.08
N ASP A 269 -16.70 3.24 15.74
CA ASP A 269 -17.79 2.41 15.23
C ASP A 269 -17.64 2.19 13.72
N TYR A 270 -17.37 0.94 13.32
CA TYR A 270 -17.15 0.57 11.92
C TYR A 270 -18.37 0.82 11.02
N PRO A 271 -19.60 0.40 11.37
CA PRO A 271 -20.78 0.72 10.57
C PRO A 271 -20.98 2.21 10.31
N ARG A 272 -20.86 3.07 11.34
CA ARG A 272 -20.97 4.54 11.21
C ARG A 272 -19.84 5.10 10.35
N PHE A 273 -18.61 4.65 10.59
CA PHE A 273 -17.46 5.03 9.77
C PHE A 273 -17.66 4.68 8.30
N TYR A 274 -18.12 3.46 7.98
CA TYR A 274 -18.38 3.08 6.60
C TYR A 274 -19.50 3.89 5.95
N ALA A 275 -20.53 4.27 6.71
CA ALA A 275 -21.57 5.17 6.23
C ALA A 275 -21.01 6.57 5.90
N ALA A 276 -20.16 7.13 6.77
CA ALA A 276 -19.48 8.40 6.54
C ALA A 276 -18.57 8.35 5.30
N VAL A 277 -17.76 7.30 5.18
CA VAL A 277 -16.88 7.10 4.01
C VAL A 277 -17.70 7.01 2.72
N ARG A 278 -18.85 6.34 2.71
CA ARG A 278 -19.74 6.30 1.53
C ARG A 278 -20.33 7.67 1.20
N ARG A 279 -20.76 8.45 2.20
CA ARG A 279 -21.25 9.83 1.99
C ARG A 279 -20.19 10.68 1.32
N ILE A 280 -18.97 10.67 1.86
CA ILE A 280 -17.84 11.41 1.28
C ILE A 280 -17.49 10.87 -0.11
N GLY A 281 -17.44 9.56 -0.30
CA GLY A 281 -17.12 8.94 -1.59
C GLY A 281 -18.10 9.30 -2.72
N ASN A 282 -19.35 9.63 -2.37
CA ASN A 282 -20.36 10.10 -3.32
C ASN A 282 -20.19 11.58 -3.74
N LEU A 283 -19.29 12.33 -3.11
CA LEU A 283 -18.94 13.68 -3.54
C LEU A 283 -18.12 13.64 -4.85
N PRO A 284 -18.10 14.73 -5.63
CA PRO A 284 -17.16 14.88 -6.74
C PRO A 284 -15.71 14.73 -6.26
N GLY A 285 -14.86 14.09 -7.05
CA GLY A 285 -13.47 13.77 -6.69
C GLY A 285 -12.70 14.90 -6.00
N PRO A 286 -12.64 16.12 -6.57
CA PRO A 286 -11.91 17.25 -5.95
C PRO A 286 -12.42 17.64 -4.54
N SER A 287 -13.69 17.36 -4.22
CA SER A 287 -14.30 17.72 -2.94
C SER A 287 -14.07 16.66 -1.84
N ARG A 288 -13.67 15.43 -2.20
CA ARG A 288 -13.54 14.32 -1.22
C ARG A 288 -12.41 14.55 -0.23
N ALA A 289 -11.22 14.88 -0.74
CA ALA A 289 -10.04 15.12 0.07
C ALA A 289 -10.26 16.29 1.05
N GLU A 290 -10.90 17.36 0.60
CA GLU A 290 -11.23 18.51 1.45
C GLU A 290 -12.29 18.16 2.50
N ALA A 291 -13.33 17.40 2.13
CA ALA A 291 -14.34 16.93 3.07
C ALA A 291 -13.75 16.02 4.16
N LEU A 292 -12.85 15.10 3.80
CA LEU A 292 -12.12 14.28 4.76
C LEU A 292 -11.29 15.12 5.72
N LYS A 293 -10.57 16.11 5.19
CA LYS A 293 -9.66 16.95 5.97
C LYS A 293 -10.39 17.89 6.93
N THR A 294 -11.57 18.36 6.55
CA THR A 294 -12.36 19.34 7.33
C THR A 294 -13.46 18.69 8.18
N ALA A 295 -13.58 17.36 8.16
CA ALA A 295 -14.55 16.64 8.98
C ALA A 295 -14.39 16.98 10.47
N THR A 296 -15.49 17.43 11.08
CA THR A 296 -15.60 17.69 12.53
C THR A 296 -16.63 16.80 13.22
N THR A 297 -17.44 16.09 12.42
CA THR A 297 -18.45 15.11 12.83
C THR A 297 -18.30 13.84 12.00
N CYS A 298 -18.83 12.72 12.51
CA CYS A 298 -18.96 11.50 11.71
C CYS A 298 -20.01 11.66 10.59
N ASP A 299 -21.03 12.48 10.85
CA ASP A 299 -22.15 12.72 9.94
C ASP A 299 -21.93 13.84 8.94
#